data_AF-A0A6P0J0A0-F1
#
_entry.id   AF-A0A6P0J0A0-F1
#
_cell.length_a   1.000
_cell.length_b   1.000
_cell.length_c   1.000
_cell.angle_alpha   90.00
_cell.angle_beta   90.00
_cell.angle_gamma   90.00
#
_symmetry.space_group_name_H-M   'P 1'
#
loop_
_entity.id
_entity.type
_entity.pdbx_description
1 polymer ?
#
loop_
_entity_poly.entity_id
_entity_poly.type
_entity_poly.pdbx_seq_one_letter_code
_entity_poly.pdbx_strand_id
1 'polypeptide(L)' 'MPSNRSGSELDYVIPPEIKDDDFYKAIQRIAQEEDIKTVLEIGSSSGAGSTEAFVKGLRENPSNPVLFCMEVSKP' A
#
# COMPACT_ATOMS: atom_id res chain seq x y z
N MET A 1 1.72 15.08 35.15
CA MET A 1 1.08 13.76 34.96
C MET A 1 1.68 13.13 33.71
N PRO A 2 2.46 12.04 33.78
CA PRO A 2 2.83 11.33 32.57
C PRO A 2 1.56 10.67 32.02
N SER A 3 1.16 11.03 30.80
CA SER A 3 0.08 10.34 30.10
C SER A 3 0.57 8.92 29.81
N ASN A 4 0.04 7.94 30.53
CA ASN A 4 0.26 6.53 30.22
C ASN A 4 -0.48 6.22 28.92
N ARG A 5 0.16 6.46 27.77
CA ARG A 5 -0.34 5.99 26.47
C ARG A 5 0.04 4.52 26.38
N SER A 6 -0.87 3.63 26.78
CA SER A 6 -0.86 2.28 26.25
C SER A 6 -0.89 2.41 24.72
N GLY A 7 0.10 1.85 24.02
CA GLY A 7 0.16 1.89 22.55
C GLY A 7 -1.16 1.42 21.95
N SER A 8 -1.60 2.08 20.87
CA SER A 8 -2.79 1.65 20.13
C SER A 8 -2.46 0.33 19.40
N GLU A 9 -3.43 -0.57 19.24
CA GLU A 9 -3.30 -1.72 18.33
C GLU A 9 -2.98 -1.25 16.90
N LEU A 10 -3.39 -0.04 16.55
CA LEU A 10 -3.07 0.60 15.27
C LEU A 10 -1.58 0.97 15.14
N ASP A 11 -0.82 1.02 16.23
CA ASP A 11 0.62 1.31 16.19
C ASP A 11 1.44 0.04 15.86
N TYR A 12 0.79 -1.13 15.76
CA TYR A 12 1.43 -2.38 15.37
C TYR A 12 1.48 -2.55 13.85
N VAL A 13 2.68 -2.75 13.30
CA VAL A 13 2.87 -3.03 11.88
C VAL A 13 2.47 -4.48 11.60
N ILE A 14 1.38 -4.67 10.85
CA ILE A 14 0.91 -5.98 10.43
C ILE A 14 1.84 -6.49 9.30
N PRO A 15 2.23 -7.78 9.31
CA PRO A 15 2.93 -8.39 8.18
C PRO A 15 2.16 -8.22 6.87
N PRO A 16 2.82 -8.20 5.71
CA PRO A 16 2.13 -8.06 4.44
C PRO A 16 1.21 -9.25 4.18
N GLU A 17 -0.11 -9.01 4.18
CA GLU A 17 -1.13 -10.03 3.89
C GLU A 17 -1.26 -10.31 2.39
N ILE A 18 -1.10 -9.26 1.56
CA ILE A 18 -1.22 -9.34 0.11
C ILE A 18 0.20 -9.38 -0.48
N LYS A 19 0.78 -10.58 -0.56
CA LYS A 19 2.14 -10.79 -1.08
C LYS A 19 2.26 -12.11 -1.83
N ASP A 20 2.78 -12.02 -3.05
CA ASP A 20 3.06 -13.16 -3.95
C ASP A 20 1.85 -14.08 -4.26
N ASP A 21 0.65 -13.67 -3.86
CA ASP A 21 -0.61 -14.31 -4.15
C ASP A 21 -1.23 -13.79 -5.46
N ASP A 22 -2.42 -14.29 -5.78
CA ASP A 22 -3.10 -13.89 -7.02
C ASP A 22 -3.62 -12.45 -6.95
N PHE A 23 -3.92 -11.93 -5.75
CA PHE A 23 -4.36 -10.56 -5.61
C PHE A 23 -3.22 -9.56 -5.82
N TYR A 24 -2.04 -9.85 -5.27
CA TYR A 24 -0.79 -9.12 -5.52
C TYR A 24 -0.49 -9.04 -7.01
N LYS A 25 -0.56 -10.18 -7.72
CA LYS A 25 -0.33 -10.22 -9.17
C LYS A 25 -1.39 -9.44 -9.94
N ALA A 26 -2.66 -9.51 -9.53
CA ALA A 26 -3.73 -8.75 -10.14
C ALA A 26 -3.52 -7.23 -9.98
N ILE A 27 -3.13 -6.78 -8.79
CA ILE A 27 -2.80 -5.37 -8.53
C ILE A 27 -1.68 -4.92 -9.47
N GLN A 28 -0.56 -5.67 -9.52
CA GLN A 28 0.58 -5.32 -10.36
C GLN A 28 0.17 -5.23 -11.84
N ARG A 29 -0.61 -6.20 -12.33
CA ARG A 29 -1.06 -6.22 -13.73
C ARG A 29 -1.97 -5.04 -14.06
N ILE A 30 -3.00 -4.81 -13.25
CA ILE A 30 -3.93 -3.68 -13.44
C ILE A 30 -3.17 -2.36 -13.41
N ALA A 31 -2.27 -2.21 -12.43
CA ALA A 31 -1.46 -1.01 -12.28
C ALA A 31 -0.52 -0.76 -13.47
N GLN A 32 -0.11 -1.82 -14.18
CA GLN A 32 0.78 -1.73 -15.34
C GLN A 32 0.03 -1.49 -16.66
N GLU A 33 -1.07 -2.21 -16.89
CA GLU A 33 -1.70 -2.34 -18.22
C GLU A 33 -2.84 -1.35 -18.46
N GLU A 34 -3.55 -0.92 -17.43
CA GLU A 34 -4.75 -0.08 -17.58
C GLU A 34 -4.40 1.41 -17.69
N ASP A 35 -5.27 2.19 -18.36
CA ASP A 35 -5.14 3.66 -18.40
C ASP A 35 -5.65 4.29 -17.10
N ILE A 36 -4.85 4.15 -16.05
CA ILE A 36 -5.07 4.74 -14.74
C ILE A 36 -4.25 6.03 -14.60
N LYS A 37 -4.80 7.03 -13.91
CA LYS A 37 -4.09 8.29 -13.60
C LYS A 37 -3.72 8.43 -12.13
N THR A 38 -4.51 7.81 -11.26
CA THR A 38 -4.36 7.95 -9.81
C THR A 38 -4.75 6.66 -9.12
N VAL A 39 -3.99 6.29 -8.09
CA VAL A 39 -4.31 5.21 -7.14
C VAL A 39 -4.33 5.80 -5.74
N LEU A 40 -5.35 5.44 -4.95
CA LEU A 40 -5.40 5.68 -3.51
C LEU A 40 -5.37 4.32 -2.80
N GLU A 41 -4.32 4.09 -2.02
CA GLU A 41 -4.20 2.95 -1.11
C GLU A 41 -4.54 3.37 0.31
N ILE A 42 -5.40 2.59 0.98
CA ILE A 42 -5.76 2.77 2.39
C ILE A 42 -5.31 1.52 3.14
N GLY A 43 -4.47 1.68 4.16
CA GLY A 43 -3.85 0.58 4.90
C GLY A 43 -2.51 0.14 4.30
N SER A 44 -1.64 1.09 3.97
CA SER A 44 -0.32 0.78 3.39
C SER A 44 0.63 0.13 4.39
N SER A 45 0.46 0.37 5.70
CA SER A 45 1.30 -0.15 6.77
C SER A 45 2.81 -0.07 6.43
N SER A 46 3.53 -1.20 6.42
CA SER A 46 4.95 -1.28 6.05
C SER A 46 5.25 -1.08 4.56
N GLY A 47 4.25 -1.16 3.69
CA GLY A 47 4.38 -1.09 2.24
C GLY A 47 4.88 -2.38 1.55
N ALA A 48 5.15 -3.45 2.30
CA ALA A 48 5.72 -4.68 1.75
C ALA A 48 4.72 -5.58 0.97
N GLY A 49 3.44 -5.21 0.96
CA GLY A 49 2.35 -5.96 0.33
C GLY A 49 1.80 -5.28 -0.94
N SER A 50 0.55 -4.85 -0.89
CA SER A 50 -0.14 -4.17 -2.01
C SER A 50 0.59 -2.93 -2.51
N THR A 51 1.18 -2.12 -1.62
CA THR A 51 1.99 -0.95 -2.01
C THR A 51 3.12 -1.35 -2.95
N GLU A 52 3.83 -2.45 -2.64
CA GLU A 52 4.90 -2.95 -3.50
C GLU A 52 4.36 -3.39 -4.87
N ALA A 53 3.22 -4.08 -4.92
CA ALA A 53 2.58 -4.46 -6.17
C ALA A 53 2.20 -3.24 -7.03
N PHE A 54 1.60 -2.22 -6.41
CA PHE A 54 1.28 -0.95 -7.08
C PHE A 54 2.55 -0.30 -7.62
N VAL A 55 3.57 -0.09 -6.79
CA VAL A 55 4.82 0.57 -7.22
C VAL A 55 5.49 -0.17 -8.38
N LYS A 56 5.49 -1.51 -8.37
CA LYS A 56 6.04 -2.30 -9.48
C LYS A 56 5.25 -2.11 -10.78
N GLY A 57 3.92 -2.18 -10.72
CA GLY A 57 3.10 -2.03 -11.92
C GLY A 57 3.10 -0.60 -12.46
N LEU A 58 2.92 0.39 -11.58
CA LEU A 58 2.84 1.81 -11.92
C LEU A 58 4.12 2.34 -12.57
N ARG A 59 5.28 1.81 -12.20
CA ARG A 59 6.57 2.19 -12.80
C ARG A 59 6.66 1.86 -14.29
N GLU A 60 5.98 0.81 -14.72
CA GLU A 60 5.94 0.37 -16.12
C GLU A 60 4.73 0.92 -16.88
N ASN A 61 3.84 1.65 -16.20
CA ASN A 61 2.62 2.19 -16.80
C ASN A 61 2.92 3.48 -17.60
N PRO A 62 2.59 3.54 -18.90
CA PRO A 62 2.89 4.69 -19.76
C PRO A 62 2.13 5.97 -19.37
N SER A 63 1.04 5.85 -18.60
CA SER A 63 0.25 6.98 -18.12
C SER A 63 0.87 7.70 -16.92
N ASN A 64 2.00 7.20 -16.39
CA ASN A 64 2.74 7.73 -15.24
C ASN A 64 1.83 8.13 -14.06
N PRO A 65 1.12 7.16 -13.45
CA PRO A 65 0.06 7.45 -12.50
C PRO A 65 0.62 7.82 -11.12
N VAL A 66 -0.16 8.57 -10.34
CA VAL A 66 0.22 8.96 -8.96
C VAL A 66 -0.37 7.99 -7.94
N LEU A 67 0.47 7.47 -7.04
CA LEU A 67 0.04 6.67 -5.89
C LEU A 67 -0.01 7.52 -4.61
N PHE A 68 -1.17 7.57 -3.97
CA PHE A 68 -1.36 8.12 -2.64
C PHE A 68 -1.53 6.98 -1.65
N CYS A 69 -0.72 6.94 -0.60
CA CYS A 69 -0.85 5.98 0.49
C CYS A 69 -1.39 6.69 1.73
N MET A 70 -2.45 6.14 2.31
CA MET A 70 -3.04 6.59 3.55
C MET A 70 -2.95 5.47 4.60
N GLU A 71 -2.43 5.84 5.75
CA GLU A 71 -2.32 4.96 6.90
C GLU A 71 -2.74 5.72 8.16
N VAL A 72 -3.45 5.02 9.05
CA VAL A 72 -3.92 5.54 10.34
C VAL A 72 -2.86 5.34 11.43
N SER A 73 -2.00 4.32 11.28
CA SER A 73 -0.86 4.09 12.19
C SER A 73 0.07 5.28 12.21
N LYS A 74 0.59 5.63 13.39
CA LYS A 74 1.59 6.69 13.53
C LYS A 74 2.99 6.14 13.19
N PRO A 75 3.87 6.97 12.58
CA PRO A 75 5.28 6.63 12.43
C PRO A 75 6.00 6.51 13.78
#